data_AF-A0A6L7SQ68-F1
#
_entry.id   AF-A0A6L7SQ68-F1
#
_cell.length_a   1.000
_cell.length_b   1.000
_cell.length_c   1.000
_cell.angle_alpha   90.00
_cell.angle_beta   90.00
_cell.angle_gamma   90.00
#
_symmetry.space_group_name_H-M   'P 1'
#
loop_
_entity.id
_entity.type
_entity.pdbx_description
1 polymer ?
#
loop_
_entity_poly.entity_id
_entity_poly.type
_entity_poly.pdbx_seq_one_letter_code
_entity_poly.pdbx_strand_id
1 'polypeptide(L)'
;MTGISILLFTVGTGGAMTAECLEKVNSCVYTPLIRVEHAPRKIDARTTAEQIMAIKSAFALNLSELATVFGASRPTVYAWLNGQEPKPESTRKIHHALNLAEQLQALDIPRMDKVVRRPVFGSQSMVDRLKEGEVSREDLITLKSLAEKEAQSRYLTKGSGKVRESFSDASDGFSSFV
;
A
#
# COMPACT_ATOMS: atom_id res chain seq x y z
N MET A 1 -7.61 -44.23 61.79
CA MET A 1 -6.53 -44.81 60.97
C MET A 1 -7.15 -45.31 59.68
N THR A 2 -6.65 -44.84 58.53
CA THR A 2 -6.56 -45.54 57.21
C THR A 2 -7.83 -46.24 56.67
N GLY A 3 -8.34 -45.95 55.48
CA GLY A 3 -7.75 -45.24 54.36
C GLY A 3 -8.75 -45.11 53.22
N ILE A 4 -8.55 -44.06 52.43
CA ILE A 4 -9.19 -43.81 51.14
C ILE A 4 -8.69 -44.89 50.18
N SER A 5 -9.63 -45.63 49.58
CA SER A 5 -9.36 -46.51 48.45
C SER A 5 -10.25 -46.06 47.30
N ILE A 6 -9.78 -45.04 46.58
CA ILE A 6 -10.33 -44.67 45.27
C ILE A 6 -9.60 -45.53 44.25
N LEU A 7 -10.34 -46.43 43.60
CA LEU A 7 -9.88 -47.18 42.45
C LEU A 7 -10.84 -46.92 41.29
N LEU A 8 -10.24 -46.43 40.20
CA LEU A 8 -10.81 -45.98 38.93
C LEU A 8 -11.47 -47.12 38.12
N PHE A 9 -11.93 -46.76 36.91
CA PHE A 9 -12.44 -47.56 35.76
C PHE A 9 -13.96 -47.39 35.53
N THR A 10 -14.53 -47.00 34.38
CA THR A 10 -14.05 -46.56 33.04
C THR A 10 -15.28 -46.17 32.20
N VAL A 11 -15.10 -45.23 31.24
CA VAL A 11 -15.80 -45.11 29.92
C VAL A 11 -17.32 -44.85 29.95
N GLY A 12 -17.88 -43.89 29.21
CA GLY A 12 -17.35 -43.08 28.12
C GLY A 12 -18.30 -41.93 27.81
N THR A 13 -17.83 -41.02 26.97
CA THR A 13 -18.57 -39.88 26.43
C THR A 13 -19.71 -40.35 25.52
N GLY A 14 -20.77 -40.90 26.10
CA GLY A 14 -22.06 -41.09 25.45
C GLY A 14 -22.75 -39.75 25.28
N GLY A 15 -22.21 -38.89 24.41
CA GLY A 15 -22.88 -37.67 24.00
C GLY A 15 -24.15 -38.05 23.28
N ALA A 16 -25.31 -37.80 23.89
CA ALA A 16 -26.58 -37.88 23.19
C ALA A 16 -26.59 -36.80 22.10
N MET A 17 -26.47 -37.20 20.84
CA MET A 17 -26.83 -36.32 19.72
C MET A 17 -28.35 -36.13 19.77
N THR A 18 -28.78 -35.05 20.39
CA THR A 18 -30.15 -34.54 20.25
C THR A 18 -30.31 -33.98 18.84
N ALA A 19 -31.50 -34.14 18.26
CA ALA A 19 -31.84 -33.66 16.91
C ALA A 19 -31.59 -32.14 16.71
N GLU A 20 -31.50 -31.38 17.81
CA GLU A 20 -31.15 -29.96 17.81
C GLU A 20 -29.74 -29.65 17.31
N CYS A 21 -28.79 -30.60 17.36
CA CYS A 21 -27.45 -30.37 16.80
C CYS A 21 -27.43 -30.41 15.26
N LEU A 22 -28.35 -31.12 14.61
CA LEU A 22 -28.37 -31.23 13.15
C LEU A 22 -28.72 -29.89 12.49
N GLU A 23 -29.61 -29.12 13.13
CA GLU A 23 -30.02 -27.80 12.64
C GLU A 23 -28.90 -26.75 12.79
N LYS A 24 -28.10 -26.85 13.86
CA LYS A 24 -26.97 -25.94 14.10
C LYS A 24 -25.78 -26.18 13.18
N VAL A 25 -25.57 -27.41 12.71
CA VAL A 25 -24.51 -27.70 11.73
C VAL A 25 -24.80 -26.99 10.41
N ASN A 26 -26.06 -26.86 9.99
CA ASN A 26 -26.41 -26.15 8.75
C ASN A 26 -26.02 -24.67 8.78
N SER A 27 -26.04 -24.03 9.97
CA SER A 27 -25.58 -22.64 10.13
C SER A 27 -24.06 -22.48 10.02
N CYS A 28 -23.29 -23.53 10.31
CA CYS A 28 -21.82 -23.51 10.27
C CYS A 28 -21.24 -24.01 8.94
N VAL A 29 -22.03 -24.72 8.12
CA VAL A 29 -21.61 -25.23 6.80
C VAL A 29 -22.09 -24.31 5.65
N TYR A 30 -22.58 -23.10 5.97
CA TYR A 30 -22.76 -22.06 4.98
C TYR A 30 -21.38 -21.49 4.59
N THR A 31 -20.60 -22.27 3.85
CA THR A 31 -19.54 -21.74 2.99
C THR A 31 -20.23 -20.98 1.87
N PRO A 32 -20.25 -19.63 1.87
CA PRO A 32 -20.67 -18.94 0.67
C PRO A 32 -19.73 -19.38 -0.44
N LEU A 33 -20.29 -19.92 -1.52
CA LEU A 33 -19.55 -20.09 -2.77
C LEU A 33 -19.14 -18.68 -3.20
N ILE A 34 -17.92 -18.26 -2.86
CA ILE A 34 -17.30 -17.06 -3.39
C ILE A 34 -17.08 -17.37 -4.87
N ARG A 35 -18.06 -17.04 -5.69
CA ARG A 35 -17.90 -16.99 -7.13
C ARG A 35 -16.92 -15.85 -7.38
N VAL A 36 -15.65 -16.21 -7.53
CA VAL A 36 -14.63 -15.32 -8.08
C VAL A 36 -15.04 -15.10 -9.53
N GLU A 37 -15.87 -14.08 -9.77
CA GLU A 37 -16.05 -13.55 -11.12
C GLU A 37 -14.66 -13.16 -11.60
N HIS A 38 -14.13 -13.97 -12.52
CA HIS A 38 -12.96 -13.59 -13.28
C HIS A 38 -13.44 -12.45 -14.17
N ALA A 39 -13.30 -11.22 -13.68
CA ALA A 39 -13.52 -10.03 -14.48
C ALA A 39 -12.73 -10.24 -15.79
N PRO A 40 -13.37 -10.06 -16.96
CA PRO A 40 -12.72 -10.32 -18.24
C PRO A 40 -11.40 -9.57 -18.24
N ARG A 41 -10.29 -10.29 -18.43
CA ARG A 41 -8.95 -9.69 -18.51
C ARG A 41 -9.03 -8.67 -19.63
N LYS A 42 -9.09 -7.38 -19.27
CA LYS A 42 -9.01 -6.29 -20.24
C LYS A 42 -7.74 -6.55 -21.03
N ILE A 43 -7.87 -6.88 -22.31
CA ILE A 43 -6.72 -7.07 -23.17
C ILE A 43 -6.14 -5.67 -23.32
N ASP A 44 -5.10 -5.39 -22.54
CA ASP A 44 -4.41 -4.13 -22.63
C ASP A 44 -3.68 -4.11 -23.97
N ALA A 45 -4.05 -3.18 -24.85
CA ALA A 45 -3.47 -3.06 -26.18
C ALA A 45 -2.01 -2.57 -26.12
N ARG A 46 -1.56 -2.11 -24.96
CA ARG A 46 -0.20 -1.64 -24.72
C ARG A 46 0.80 -2.80 -24.77
N THR A 47 1.94 -2.54 -25.40
CA THR A 47 3.11 -3.42 -25.34
C THR A 47 3.65 -3.53 -23.92
N THR A 48 4.40 -4.59 -23.61
CA THR A 48 5.08 -4.76 -22.31
C THR A 48 5.94 -3.54 -21.97
N ALA A 49 6.62 -2.96 -22.96
CA ALA A 49 7.46 -1.78 -22.77
C ALA A 49 6.65 -0.56 -22.31
N GLU A 50 5.51 -0.30 -22.96
CA GLU A 50 4.59 0.78 -22.58
C GLU A 50 4.00 0.58 -21.18
N GLN A 51 3.63 -0.66 -20.84
CA GLN A 51 3.13 -1.00 -19.50
C GLN A 51 4.19 -0.71 -18.43
N ILE A 52 5.44 -1.15 -18.65
CA ILE A 52 6.55 -0.90 -17.72
C ILE A 52 6.80 0.61 -17.58
N MET A 53 6.76 1.36 -18.68
CA MET A 53 6.96 2.82 -18.66
C MET A 53 5.83 3.55 -17.94
N ALA A 54 4.58 3.10 -18.09
CA ALA A 54 3.44 3.64 -17.37
C ALA A 54 3.54 3.40 -15.85
N ILE A 55 3.99 2.21 -15.44
CA ILE A 55 4.24 1.91 -14.02
C ILE A 55 5.38 2.79 -13.50
N LYS A 56 6.46 2.91 -14.27
CA LYS A 56 7.62 3.73 -13.93
C LYS A 56 7.22 5.18 -13.63
N SER A 57 6.40 5.78 -14.50
CA SER A 57 5.99 7.18 -14.37
C SER A 57 5.02 7.35 -13.21
N ALA A 58 4.02 6.48 -13.07
CA ALA A 58 3.00 6.57 -12.03
C ALA A 58 3.59 6.50 -10.62
N PHE A 59 4.53 5.59 -10.38
CA PHE A 59 5.18 5.43 -9.07
C PHE A 59 6.47 6.26 -8.93
N ALA A 60 6.83 7.07 -9.94
CA ALA A 60 8.09 7.83 -9.98
C ALA A 60 9.33 6.98 -9.67
N LEU A 61 9.38 5.75 -10.22
CA LEU A 61 10.45 4.79 -10.00
C LEU A 61 11.61 4.99 -10.98
N ASN A 62 12.80 4.58 -10.55
CA ASN A 62 13.92 4.34 -11.45
C ASN A 62 13.92 2.89 -11.96
N LEU A 63 14.76 2.60 -12.95
CA LEU A 63 14.79 1.27 -13.57
C LEU A 63 15.33 0.18 -12.64
N SER A 64 16.20 0.53 -11.69
CA SER A 64 16.71 -0.40 -10.67
C SER A 64 15.63 -0.81 -9.67
N GLU A 65 14.81 0.15 -9.26
CA GLU A 65 13.66 -0.09 -8.40
C GLU A 65 12.64 -0.98 -9.11
N LEU A 66 12.33 -0.72 -10.39
CA LEU A 66 11.47 -1.60 -11.19
C LEU A 66 11.98 -3.03 -11.29
N ALA A 67 13.28 -3.19 -11.54
CA ALA A 67 13.91 -4.51 -11.57
C ALA A 67 13.71 -5.23 -10.23
N THR A 68 13.89 -4.52 -9.13
CA THR A 68 13.68 -5.05 -7.78
C THR A 68 12.21 -5.42 -7.53
N VAL A 69 11.26 -4.56 -7.91
CA VAL A 69 9.82 -4.78 -7.77
C VAL A 69 9.35 -6.01 -8.55
N PHE A 70 9.87 -6.22 -9.75
CA PHE A 70 9.52 -7.38 -10.56
C PHE A 70 10.33 -8.64 -10.25
N GLY A 71 11.30 -8.58 -9.32
CA GLY A 71 12.20 -9.68 -9.02
C GLY A 71 13.10 -10.06 -10.21
N ALA A 72 13.45 -9.09 -11.05
CA ALA A 72 14.23 -9.26 -12.27
C ALA A 72 15.57 -8.53 -12.19
N SER A 73 16.50 -8.86 -13.07
CA SER A 73 17.73 -8.10 -13.22
C SER A 73 17.51 -6.85 -14.09
N ARG A 74 18.35 -5.81 -13.94
CA ARG A 74 18.28 -4.61 -14.81
C ARG A 74 18.39 -4.97 -16.30
N PRO A 75 19.34 -5.82 -16.75
CA PRO A 75 19.39 -6.28 -18.13
C PRO A 75 18.09 -6.93 -18.61
N THR A 76 17.44 -7.71 -17.75
CA THR A 76 16.15 -8.34 -18.07
C THR A 76 15.06 -7.30 -18.32
N VAL A 77 14.98 -6.26 -17.49
CA VAL A 77 14.03 -5.17 -17.69
C VAL A 77 14.33 -4.41 -18.99
N TYR A 78 15.61 -4.15 -19.31
CA TYR A 78 15.97 -3.55 -20.60
C TYR A 78 15.55 -4.43 -21.78
N ALA A 79 15.72 -5.75 -21.67
CA ALA A 79 15.27 -6.65 -22.71
C ALA A 79 13.75 -6.58 -22.91
N TRP A 80 12.98 -6.47 -21.83
CA TRP A 80 11.52 -6.27 -21.92
C TRP A 80 11.14 -4.94 -22.56
N LEU A 81 11.87 -3.87 -22.25
CA LEU A 81 11.70 -2.57 -22.91
C LEU A 81 12.02 -2.63 -24.40
N ASN A 82 12.90 -3.55 -24.82
CA ASN A 82 13.26 -3.79 -26.21
C ASN A 82 12.33 -4.82 -26.91
N GLY A 83 11.23 -5.22 -26.28
CA GLY A 83 10.21 -6.09 -26.88
C GLY A 83 10.35 -7.57 -26.54
N GLN A 84 11.29 -7.98 -25.69
CA GLN A 84 11.32 -9.36 -25.19
C GLN A 84 10.13 -9.61 -24.25
N GLU A 85 9.44 -10.74 -24.41
CA GLU A 85 8.33 -11.07 -23.53
C GLU A 85 8.80 -11.55 -22.14
N PRO A 86 8.18 -11.06 -21.05
CA PRO A 86 8.43 -11.55 -19.70
C PRO A 86 7.88 -12.97 -19.49
N LYS A 87 8.45 -13.66 -18.49
CA LYS A 87 7.89 -14.93 -18.02
C LYS A 87 6.48 -14.72 -17.44
N PRO A 88 5.59 -15.73 -17.46
CA PRO A 88 4.22 -15.60 -16.96
C PRO A 88 4.11 -15.04 -15.53
N GLU A 89 5.07 -15.37 -14.65
CA GLU A 89 5.12 -14.80 -13.29
C GLU A 89 5.37 -13.29 -13.30
N SER A 90 6.38 -12.82 -14.04
CA SER A 90 6.68 -11.40 -14.20
C SER A 90 5.55 -10.65 -14.90
N THR A 91 4.91 -11.26 -15.90
CA THR A 91 3.73 -10.72 -16.58
C THR A 91 2.59 -10.46 -15.60
N ARG A 92 2.31 -11.39 -14.68
CA ARG A 92 1.32 -11.18 -13.61
C ARG A 92 1.67 -10.00 -12.71
N LYS A 93 2.93 -9.89 -12.27
CA LYS A 93 3.40 -8.76 -11.46
C LYS A 93 3.28 -7.42 -12.19
N ILE A 94 3.64 -7.38 -13.47
CA ILE A 94 3.52 -6.19 -14.33
C ILE A 94 2.04 -5.77 -14.44
N HIS A 95 1.13 -6.68 -14.75
CA HIS A 95 -0.30 -6.35 -14.84
C HIS A 95 -0.88 -5.87 -13.51
N HIS A 96 -0.50 -6.50 -12.39
CA HIS A 96 -0.94 -6.07 -11.07
C HIS A 96 -0.45 -4.66 -10.75
N ALA A 97 0.84 -4.39 -10.96
CA ALA A 97 1.42 -3.06 -10.77
C ALA A 97 0.83 -2.02 -11.73
N LEU A 98 0.47 -2.41 -12.95
CA LEU A 98 -0.19 -1.53 -13.93
C LEU A 98 -1.58 -1.09 -13.46
N ASN A 99 -2.39 -2.04 -12.96
CA ASN A 99 -3.70 -1.69 -12.41
C ASN A 99 -3.56 -0.71 -11.23
N LEU A 100 -2.59 -0.94 -10.34
CA LEU A 100 -2.30 -0.01 -9.25
C LEU A 100 -1.84 1.35 -9.78
N ALA A 101 -0.99 1.38 -10.82
CA ALA A 101 -0.54 2.61 -11.46
C ALA A 101 -1.70 3.42 -12.05
N GLU A 102 -2.68 2.77 -12.69
CA GLU A 102 -3.87 3.42 -13.23
C GLU A 102 -4.75 4.01 -12.10
N GLN A 103 -4.94 3.25 -11.02
CA GLN A 103 -5.64 3.77 -9.83
C GLN A 103 -4.91 4.96 -9.20
N LEU A 104 -3.57 4.91 -9.18
CA LEU A 104 -2.73 5.96 -8.62
C LEU A 104 -2.78 7.25 -9.46
N GLN A 105 -2.78 7.13 -10.79
CA GLN A 105 -2.92 8.26 -11.70
C GLN A 105 -4.27 8.97 -11.49
N ALA A 106 -5.34 8.23 -11.23
CA ALA A 106 -6.65 8.80 -10.92
C ALA A 106 -6.68 9.57 -9.58
N LEU A 107 -5.73 9.33 -8.68
CA LEU A 107 -5.66 9.96 -7.37
C LEU A 107 -4.92 11.31 -7.37
N ASP A 108 -4.16 11.62 -8.42
CA ASP A 108 -3.38 12.86 -8.60
C ASP A 108 -2.57 13.26 -7.35
N ILE A 109 -1.64 12.39 -6.96
CA ILE A 109 -0.89 12.54 -5.71
C ILE A 109 0.27 13.53 -5.87
N PRO A 110 0.34 14.61 -5.08
CA PRO A 110 1.40 15.60 -5.20
C PRO A 110 2.74 15.05 -4.72
N ARG A 111 3.83 15.36 -5.45
CA ARG A 111 5.21 14.93 -5.12
C ARG A 111 5.36 13.43 -4.89
N MET A 112 4.78 12.63 -5.79
CA MET A 112 4.91 11.17 -5.80
C MET A 112 6.34 10.68 -5.59
N ASP A 113 7.32 11.31 -6.24
CA ASP A 113 8.75 11.00 -6.13
C ASP A 113 9.28 10.98 -4.68
N LYS A 114 8.73 11.84 -3.82
CA LYS A 114 9.15 11.92 -2.42
C LYS A 114 8.30 11.05 -1.51
N VAL A 115 7.00 10.95 -1.78
CA VAL A 115 6.06 10.28 -0.88
C VAL A 115 6.15 8.76 -1.02
N VAL A 116 6.40 8.24 -2.23
CA VAL A 116 6.46 6.80 -2.50
C VAL A 116 7.59 6.07 -1.74
N ARG A 117 8.69 6.78 -1.44
CA ARG A 117 9.87 6.24 -0.73
C ARG A 117 9.82 6.41 0.78
N ARG A 118 8.76 7.04 1.31
CA ARG A 118 8.65 7.26 2.76
C ARG A 118 8.17 5.99 3.46
N PRO A 119 8.69 5.67 4.65
CA PRO A 119 8.23 4.55 5.45
C PRO A 119 6.92 4.92 6.17
N VAL A 120 5.79 4.78 5.47
CA VAL A 120 4.45 5.15 5.98
C VAL A 120 3.74 3.95 6.58
N PHE A 121 4.10 2.74 6.14
CA PHE A 121 3.39 1.51 6.48
C PHE A 121 4.22 0.69 7.47
N GLY A 122 4.20 1.08 8.75
CA GLY A 122 4.85 0.29 9.80
C GLY A 122 6.34 0.01 9.58
N SER A 123 7.09 1.00 9.06
CA SER A 123 8.50 0.98 8.62
C SER A 123 8.76 0.70 7.13
N GLN A 124 7.77 0.23 6.37
CA GLN A 124 7.91 -0.03 4.94
C GLN A 124 7.46 1.16 4.08
N SER A 125 8.15 1.34 2.95
CA SER A 125 7.72 2.28 1.91
C SER A 125 6.71 1.67 0.95
N MET A 126 6.02 2.50 0.16
CA MET A 126 5.14 2.00 -0.90
C MET A 126 5.92 1.14 -1.91
N VAL A 127 7.17 1.49 -2.19
CA VAL A 127 8.04 0.69 -3.07
C VAL A 127 8.31 -0.69 -2.49
N ASP A 128 8.48 -0.81 -1.17
CA ASP A 128 8.74 -2.10 -0.52
C ASP A 128 7.50 -2.99 -0.55
N ARG A 129 6.32 -2.42 -0.30
CA ARG A 129 5.06 -3.15 -0.44
C ARG A 129 4.78 -3.58 -1.88
N LEU A 130 5.17 -2.77 -2.87
CA LEU A 130 5.11 -3.16 -4.28
C LEU A 130 5.98 -4.39 -4.59
N LYS A 131 7.16 -4.52 -3.94
CA LYS A 131 8.03 -5.70 -4.11
C LYS A 131 7.39 -6.95 -3.51
N GLU A 132 6.75 -6.80 -2.36
CA GLU A 132 6.09 -7.88 -1.63
C GLU A 132 4.76 -8.29 -2.30
N GLY A 133 4.19 -7.43 -3.14
CA GLY A 133 2.90 -7.66 -3.79
C GLY A 133 1.71 -7.44 -2.85
N GLU A 134 1.95 -6.84 -1.68
CA GLU A 134 0.96 -6.59 -0.63
C GLU A 134 0.45 -5.14 -0.69
N VAL A 135 0.03 -4.71 -1.89
CA VAL A 135 -0.52 -3.35 -2.08
C VAL A 135 -2.02 -3.44 -2.29
N SER A 136 -2.76 -2.91 -1.33
CA SER A 136 -4.20 -2.79 -1.40
C SER A 136 -4.62 -1.37 -1.79
N ARG A 137 -5.89 -1.21 -2.14
CA ARG A 137 -6.43 0.10 -2.55
C ARG A 137 -6.38 1.12 -1.41
N GLU A 138 -6.56 0.65 -0.18
CA GLU A 138 -6.48 1.44 1.05
C GLU A 138 -5.11 2.07 1.24
N ASP A 139 -4.05 1.41 0.75
CA ASP A 139 -2.68 1.93 0.84
C ASP A 139 -2.48 3.12 -0.08
N LEU A 140 -3.07 3.09 -1.27
CA LEU A 140 -3.03 4.20 -2.21
C LEU A 140 -3.76 5.43 -1.64
N ILE A 141 -4.88 5.21 -0.96
CA ILE A 141 -5.66 6.26 -0.29
C ILE A 141 -4.87 6.83 0.89
N THR A 142 -4.26 5.97 1.70
CA THR A 142 -3.37 6.37 2.80
C THR A 142 -2.23 7.24 2.27
N LEU A 143 -1.58 6.81 1.20
CA LEU A 143 -0.48 7.53 0.55
C LEU A 143 -0.93 8.92 0.07
N LYS A 144 -2.11 9.02 -0.56
CA LYS A 144 -2.70 10.29 -0.98
C LYS A 144 -2.92 11.22 0.21
N SER A 145 -3.57 10.73 1.26
CA SER A 145 -3.88 11.54 2.45
C SER A 145 -2.62 12.11 3.11
N LEU A 146 -1.52 11.35 3.11
CA LEU A 146 -0.23 11.83 3.59
C LEU A 146 0.33 12.94 2.69
N ALA A 147 0.33 12.72 1.38
CA ALA A 147 0.85 13.69 0.41
C ALA A 147 0.12 15.04 0.51
N GLU A 148 -1.20 15.02 0.68
CA GLU A 148 -2.02 16.22 0.86
C GLU A 148 -1.70 16.96 2.16
N LYS A 149 -1.62 16.25 3.30
CA LYS A 149 -1.22 16.83 4.59
C LYS A 149 0.15 17.50 4.53
N GLU A 150 1.10 16.87 3.82
CA GLU A 150 2.43 17.45 3.59
C GLU A 150 2.44 18.63 2.62
N ALA A 151 1.52 18.67 1.66
CA ALA A 151 1.39 19.81 0.77
C ALA A 151 0.84 21.02 1.55
N GLN A 152 -0.17 20.79 2.38
CA GLN A 152 -0.83 21.83 3.18
C GLN A 152 0.07 22.41 4.27
N SER A 153 0.80 21.57 5.02
CA SER A 153 1.74 22.05 6.05
C SER A 153 2.80 22.99 5.49
N ARG A 154 3.32 22.73 4.29
CA ARG A 154 4.31 23.60 3.63
C ARG A 154 3.72 24.95 3.20
N TYR A 155 2.44 25.00 2.85
CA TYR A 155 1.77 26.28 2.53
C TYR A 155 1.72 27.18 3.77
N LEU A 156 1.33 26.61 4.92
CA LEU A 156 1.26 27.33 6.19
C LEU A 156 2.65 27.84 6.65
N THR A 157 3.70 27.03 6.50
CA THR A 157 5.06 27.46 6.87
C THR A 157 5.63 28.55 5.97
N LYS A 158 5.33 28.55 4.67
CA LYS A 158 5.78 29.62 3.75
C LYS A 158 5.04 30.95 3.96
N GLY A 159 3.81 30.93 4.45
CA GLY A 159 3.02 32.15 4.72
C GLY A 159 3.45 32.93 5.96
N SER A 160 4.07 32.27 6.96
CA SER A 160 4.44 32.92 8.22
C SER A 160 5.80 33.63 8.22
N GLY A 161 6.60 33.47 7.16
CA GLY A 161 7.95 34.04 7.07
C GLY A 161 8.05 35.52 6.68
N LYS A 162 6.94 36.26 6.59
CA LYS A 162 6.92 37.62 6.01
C LYS A 162 6.40 38.74 6.93
N VAL A 163 6.41 38.55 8.24
CA VAL A 163 6.10 39.63 9.20
C VAL A 163 7.16 39.66 10.30
N ARG A 164 8.36 40.18 9.97
CA ARG A 164 9.37 40.55 10.96
C ARG A 164 10.37 41.58 10.42
N GLU A 165 9.86 42.61 9.75
CA GLU A 165 10.51 43.90 9.56
C GLU A 165 9.38 44.93 9.65
N SER A 166 9.37 46.01 10.43
CA SER A 166 10.35 46.67 11.27
C SER A 166 9.58 47.38 12.41
N PHE A 167 9.98 47.17 13.67
CA PHE A 167 9.49 47.92 14.83
C PHE A 167 10.70 48.43 15.62
N SER A 168 11.61 49.09 14.91
CA SER A 168 12.77 49.76 15.47
C SER A 168 13.21 50.87 14.50
N ASP A 169 12.34 51.84 14.28
CA ASP A 169 12.72 53.12 13.65
C ASP A 169 11.85 54.27 14.20
N ALA A 170 11.72 54.34 15.52
CA ALA A 170 10.99 55.40 16.22
C ALA A 170 11.60 55.68 17.59
N SER A 171 12.92 55.93 17.65
CA SER A 171 13.53 56.41 18.90
C SER A 171 14.83 57.21 18.74
N ASP A 172 15.06 57.90 17.63
CA ASP A 172 16.16 58.89 17.55
C ASP A 172 15.61 60.23 17.05
N GLY A 173 14.77 60.83 17.89
CA GLY A 173 14.14 62.12 17.66
C GLY A 173 13.88 62.86 18.96
N PHE A 174 14.83 62.89 19.89
CA PHE A 174 14.76 63.79 21.04
C PHE A 174 16.14 64.05 21.68
N SER A 175 16.86 65.06 21.19
CA SER A 175 17.65 65.93 22.08
C SER A 175 17.93 67.26 21.38
N SER A 176 17.03 68.20 21.62
CA SER A 176 17.18 69.62 21.39
C SER A 176 18.14 70.26 22.40
N PHE A 177 18.75 71.38 21.99
CA PHE A 177 19.02 72.57 22.83
C PHE A 177 19.94 72.40 24.06
N VAL A 178 21.19 72.87 23.96
CA VAL A 178 21.74 74.09 24.59
C VAL A 178 23.00 74.50 23.82
#